data_AF-A0A379FXH0-F1
#
_entry.id   AF-A0A379FXH0-F1
#
_cell.length_a   1.000
_cell.length_b   1.000
_cell.length_c   1.000
_cell.angle_alpha   90.00
_cell.angle_beta   90.00
_cell.angle_gamma   90.00
#
_symmetry.space_group_name_H-M   'P 1'
#
loop_
_entity.id
_entity.type
_entity.pdbx_description
1 polymer ?
#
loop_
_entity_poly.entity_id
_entity_poly.type
_entity_poly.pdbx_seq_one_letter_code
_entity_poly.pdbx_strand_id
1 'polypeptide(L)'
;MKFVDEAKILVVAGDGGNGCVSFRREKYIPKGGPDGGDGGDGGDVYLQADENLNTLIDYRFEKSFRAERGQNGQSRECTGKRGQDITVKSTCRNACTRFRDQRSTL
;
A
#
# COMPACT_ATOMS: atom_id res chain seq x y z
N MET A 1 -0.50 -29.50 20.10
CA MET A 1 -0.53 -28.02 19.98
C MET A 1 0.83 -27.54 19.52
N LYS A 2 0.92 -26.76 18.44
CA LYS A 2 2.16 -26.09 18.03
C LYS A 2 1.96 -24.60 18.25
N PHE A 3 2.48 -24.08 19.36
CA PHE A 3 2.62 -22.64 19.56
C PHE A 3 3.80 -22.16 18.72
N VAL A 4 3.59 -21.07 18.01
CA VAL A 4 4.63 -20.40 17.24
C VAL A 4 4.75 -19.02 17.85
N ASP A 5 5.83 -18.81 18.59
CA ASP A 5 6.09 -17.53 19.27
C ASP A 5 6.73 -16.49 18.34
N GLU A 6 7.35 -16.95 17.25
CA GLU A 6 8.00 -16.09 16.27
C GLU A 6 7.48 -16.33 14.85
N ALA A 7 7.00 -15.27 14.22
CA ALA A 7 6.64 -15.26 12.81
C ALA A 7 7.39 -14.15 12.09
N LYS A 8 7.95 -14.46 10.92
CA LYS A 8 8.55 -13.48 10.02
C LYS A 8 7.58 -13.22 8.88
N ILE A 9 7.10 -11.98 8.79
CA ILE A 9 6.23 -11.51 7.73
C ILE A 9 6.97 -10.47 6.90
N LEU A 10 6.71 -10.47 5.60
CA LEU A 10 7.09 -9.44 4.65
C LEU A 10 5.91 -8.48 4.53
N VAL A 11 6.19 -7.21 4.71
CA VAL A 11 5.20 -6.14 4.65
C VAL A 11 5.65 -5.17 3.57
N VAL A 12 4.78 -4.89 2.61
CA VAL A 12 5.06 -4.00 1.48
C VAL A 12 3.97 -2.93 1.43
N ALA A 13 4.36 -1.68 1.65
CA ALA A 13 3.48 -0.54 1.41
C ALA A 13 3.15 -0.42 -0.09
N GLY A 14 2.01 0.16 -0.40
CA GLY A 14 1.61 0.44 -1.77
C GLY A 14 2.55 1.43 -2.40
N ASP A 15 2.90 1.22 -3.67
CA ASP A 15 3.62 2.23 -4.43
C ASP A 15 2.68 3.37 -4.83
N GLY A 16 3.23 4.57 -5.02
CA GLY A 16 2.50 5.70 -5.59
C GLY A 16 2.07 5.44 -7.03
N GLY A 17 0.92 6.00 -7.39
CA GLY A 17 0.47 6.12 -8.77
C GLY A 17 1.36 7.08 -9.55
N ASN A 18 1.44 6.89 -10.87
CA ASN A 18 2.18 7.82 -11.72
C ASN A 18 1.28 8.99 -12.12
N GLY A 19 1.85 10.19 -12.20
CA GLY A 19 1.19 11.33 -12.82
C GLY A 19 0.96 11.10 -14.32
N CYS A 20 -0.10 11.70 -14.85
CA CYS A 20 -0.41 11.65 -16.27
C CYS A 20 0.08 12.93 -16.95
N VAL A 21 0.72 12.81 -18.11
CA VAL A 21 0.96 13.96 -18.99
C VAL A 21 -0.08 13.91 -20.09
N SER A 22 -1.08 14.79 -20.01
CA SER A 22 -2.14 14.92 -21.02
C SER A 22 -2.37 16.36 -21.41
N PHE A 23 -2.96 16.54 -22.59
CA PHE A 23 -3.34 17.84 -23.14
C PHE A 23 -4.78 17.80 -23.63
N ARG A 24 -5.53 18.86 -23.35
CA ARG A 24 -6.93 19.00 -23.80
C ARG A 24 -7.00 19.08 -25.31
N ARG A 25 -7.84 18.24 -25.92
CA ARG A 25 -8.12 18.25 -27.36
C ARG A 25 -9.61 18.42 -27.58
N GLU A 26 -10.01 19.62 -28.02
CA GLU A 26 -11.40 19.97 -28.33
C GLU A 26 -11.50 20.45 -29.78
N LYS A 27 -12.61 20.15 -30.44
CA LYS A 27 -12.79 20.36 -31.90
C LYS A 27 -12.56 21.82 -32.34
N TYR A 28 -12.76 22.79 -31.46
CA TYR A 28 -12.61 24.23 -31.74
C TYR A 28 -11.44 24.90 -30.99
N ILE A 29 -10.60 24.12 -30.29
CA ILE A 29 -9.45 24.64 -29.53
C ILE A 29 -8.16 24.04 -30.10
N PRO A 30 -7.38 24.80 -30.89
CA PRO A 30 -6.20 24.28 -31.57
C PRO A 30 -5.04 23.91 -30.62
N LYS A 31 -4.97 24.53 -29.44
CA LYS A 31 -4.00 24.19 -28.38
C LYS A 31 -4.69 24.23 -27.02
N GLY A 32 -5.20 23.09 -26.57
CA GLY A 32 -5.66 22.97 -25.19
C GLY A 32 -4.47 22.95 -24.22
N GLY A 33 -4.67 23.50 -23.03
CA GLY A 33 -3.68 23.45 -21.96
C GLY A 33 -3.41 22.02 -21.46
N PRO A 34 -2.37 21.83 -20.63
CA PRO A 34 -2.14 20.55 -19.97
C PRO A 34 -3.31 20.22 -19.05
N ASP A 35 -3.79 18.98 -19.08
CA ASP A 35 -4.86 18.45 -18.23
C ASP A 35 -4.50 17.09 -17.64
N GLY A 36 -3.22 16.86 -17.42
CA GLY A 36 -2.72 15.70 -16.72
C GLY A 36 -3.05 15.78 -15.22
N GLY A 37 -3.70 14.74 -14.68
CA GLY A 37 -3.88 14.59 -13.24
C GLY A 37 -2.69 13.92 -12.55
N ASP A 38 -2.60 14.12 -11.24
CA ASP A 38 -1.57 13.51 -10.39
C ASP A 38 -1.83 12.04 -10.09
N GLY A 39 -0.78 11.28 -9.76
CA GLY A 39 -0.92 9.93 -9.26
C GLY A 39 -1.42 9.90 -7.81
N GLY A 40 -2.26 8.92 -7.48
CA GLY A 40 -2.72 8.73 -6.11
C GLY A 40 -1.67 8.09 -5.22
N ASP A 41 -1.74 8.33 -3.92
CA ASP A 41 -0.82 7.73 -2.96
C ASP A 41 -0.99 6.20 -2.85
N GLY A 42 0.10 5.51 -2.52
CA GLY A 42 0.04 4.10 -2.17
C GLY A 42 -0.64 3.89 -0.82
N GLY A 43 -1.22 2.69 -0.62
CA GLY A 43 -1.80 2.31 0.67
C GLY A 43 -0.72 2.05 1.73
N ASP A 44 -1.04 2.36 2.97
CA ASP A 44 -0.18 2.11 4.12
C ASP A 44 -0.42 0.72 4.71
N VAL A 45 0.57 0.23 5.46
CA VAL A 45 0.41 -1.01 6.24
C VAL A 45 0.48 -0.71 7.72
N TYR A 46 -0.59 -1.07 8.42
CA TYR A 46 -0.72 -0.90 9.86
C TYR A 46 -0.61 -2.24 10.57
N LEU A 47 0.06 -2.24 11.72
CA LEU A 47 0.03 -3.34 12.65
C LEU A 47 -0.91 -2.98 13.81
N GLN A 48 -2.02 -3.68 13.94
CA GLN A 48 -2.99 -3.45 15.00
C GLN A 48 -2.94 -4.60 16.00
N ALA A 49 -2.85 -4.28 17.30
CA ALA A 49 -2.96 -5.28 18.35
C ALA A 49 -4.44 -5.64 18.58
N ASP A 50 -4.76 -6.94 18.58
CA ASP A 50 -6.07 -7.50 18.93
C ASP A 50 -5.88 -8.44 20.14
N GLU A 51 -6.68 -8.25 21.18
CA GLU A 51 -6.60 -9.04 22.42
C GLU A 51 -7.18 -10.46 22.24
N ASN A 52 -8.00 -10.66 21.22
CA ASN A 52 -8.64 -11.95 20.97
C ASN A 52 -7.72 -12.94 20.24
N LEU A 53 -6.62 -12.45 19.65
CA LEU A 53 -5.62 -13.28 18.99
C LEU A 53 -4.61 -13.78 20.01
N ASN A 54 -4.57 -15.11 20.20
CA ASN A 54 -3.65 -15.76 21.14
C ASN A 54 -2.44 -16.43 20.44
N THR A 55 -2.49 -16.63 19.12
CA THR A 55 -1.46 -17.36 18.37
C THR A 55 -1.10 -16.66 17.07
N LEU A 56 0.17 -16.69 16.68
CA LEU A 56 0.66 -16.18 15.39
C LEU A 56 0.58 -17.24 14.26
N ILE A 57 -0.30 -18.24 14.39
CA ILE A 57 -0.32 -19.38 13.47
C ILE A 57 -0.74 -18.98 12.05
N ASP A 58 -1.59 -17.96 11.91
CA ASP A 58 -2.09 -17.47 10.62
C ASP A 58 -0.95 -16.87 9.78
N TYR A 59 0.00 -16.19 10.44
CA TYR A 59 1.21 -15.64 9.82
C TYR A 59 2.21 -16.68 9.32
N ARG A 60 1.99 -17.96 9.65
CA ARG A 60 2.79 -19.05 9.09
C ARG A 60 2.39 -19.35 7.65
N PHE A 61 1.09 -19.25 7.35
CA PHE A 61 0.53 -19.54 6.03
C PHE A 61 0.63 -18.32 5.13
N GLU A 62 0.22 -17.16 5.65
CA GLU A 62 0.26 -15.90 4.91
C GLU A 62 1.40 -15.01 5.43
N LYS A 63 2.48 -14.98 4.66
CA LYS A 63 3.72 -14.27 5.03
C LYS A 63 3.90 -12.95 4.31
N SER A 64 3.09 -12.62 3.31
CA SER A 64 3.27 -11.42 2.47
C SER A 64 2.02 -10.57 2.51
N PHE A 65 2.10 -9.42 3.18
CA PHE A 65 1.03 -8.43 3.23
C PHE A 65 1.44 -7.26 2.34
N ARG A 66 0.65 -7.00 1.31
CA ARG A 66 0.90 -5.91 0.36
C ARG A 66 -0.30 -4.98 0.35
N ALA A 67 -0.05 -3.69 0.64
CA ALA A 67 -1.07 -2.68 0.46
C ALA A 67 -1.29 -2.37 -1.03
N GLU A 68 -2.44 -1.79 -1.36
CA GLU A 68 -2.81 -1.51 -2.74
C GLU A 68 -1.96 -0.35 -3.30
N ARG A 69 -1.58 -0.47 -4.58
CA ARG A 69 -0.91 0.62 -5.30
C ARG A 69 -1.88 1.77 -5.56
N GLY A 70 -1.41 3.01 -5.46
CA GLY A 70 -2.17 4.18 -5.87
C GLY A 70 -2.51 4.14 -7.35
N GLN A 71 -3.69 4.67 -7.72
CA GLN A 71 -4.08 4.74 -9.13
C GLN A 71 -3.26 5.82 -9.85
N ASN A 72 -3.00 5.61 -11.13
CA ASN A 72 -2.36 6.63 -11.96
C ASN A 72 -3.33 7.80 -12.17
N GLY A 73 -2.77 9.00 -12.36
CA GLY A 73 -3.53 10.14 -12.84
C GLY A 73 -4.11 9.88 -14.22
N GLN A 74 -5.16 10.62 -14.57
CA GLN A 74 -5.80 10.56 -15.87
C GLN A 74 -5.93 11.96 -16.49
N SER A 75 -6.36 12.00 -17.75
CA SER A 75 -6.67 13.27 -18.42
C SER A 75 -7.82 14.00 -17.73
N ARG A 76 -8.01 15.29 -18.05
CA ARG A 76 -8.99 16.19 -17.43
C ARG A 76 -8.74 16.46 -15.95
N GLU A 77 -7.48 16.61 -15.56
CA GLU A 77 -7.04 16.91 -14.19
C GLU A 77 -7.56 15.89 -13.16
N CYS A 78 -7.72 14.64 -13.61
CA CYS A 78 -8.28 13.59 -12.78
C CYS A 78 -7.16 12.93 -11.96
N THR A 79 -7.08 13.29 -10.68
CA THR A 79 -6.13 12.71 -9.74
C THR A 79 -6.47 11.25 -9.45
N GLY A 80 -5.43 10.41 -9.42
CA GLY A 80 -5.55 9.00 -9.05
C GLY A 80 -6.02 8.81 -7.62
N LYS A 81 -6.83 7.77 -7.38
CA LYS A 81 -7.27 7.40 -6.03
C LYS A 81 -6.10 6.82 -5.20
N ARG A 82 -6.13 7.11 -3.90
CA ARG A 82 -5.26 6.46 -2.91
C ARG A 82 -5.55 4.96 -2.87
N GLY A 83 -4.50 4.15 -2.78
CA GLY A 83 -4.60 2.70 -2.59
C GLY A 83 -5.22 2.37 -1.22
N GLN A 84 -5.93 1.24 -1.13
CA GLN A 84 -6.41 0.72 0.14
C GLN A 84 -5.28 0.33 1.09
N ASP A 85 -5.43 0.80 2.33
CA ASP A 85 -4.59 0.45 3.46
C ASP A 85 -4.84 -1.00 3.89
N ILE A 86 -3.81 -1.69 4.37
CA ILE A 86 -3.94 -3.05 4.92
C ILE A 86 -3.61 -3.04 6.41
N THR A 87 -4.46 -3.68 7.21
CA THR A 87 -4.25 -3.82 8.65
C THR A 87 -3.94 -5.25 9.01
N VAL A 88 -2.77 -5.45 9.61
CA VAL A 88 -2.24 -6.74 10.04
C VAL A 88 -2.49 -6.86 11.55
N LYS A 89 -3.30 -7.84 11.96
CA LYS A 89 -3.70 -8.00 13.37
C LYS A 89 -2.75 -8.89 14.18
N SER A 90 -1.91 -8.30 15.03
CA SER A 90 -1.07 -9.07 15.95
C SER A 90 -1.74 -9.26 17.31
N THR A 91 -1.28 -10.25 18.08
CA THR A 91 -1.61 -10.35 19.50
C THR A 91 -0.97 -9.21 20.29
N CYS A 92 -1.70 -8.63 21.24
CA CYS A 92 -1.18 -7.54 22.10
C CYS A 92 0.11 -7.91 22.84
N ARG A 93 0.31 -9.22 23.10
CA ARG A 93 1.47 -9.74 23.84
C ARG A 93 2.75 -9.79 23.00
N ASN A 94 2.62 -9.90 21.68
CA ASN A 94 3.73 -9.95 20.73
C ASN A 94 3.73 -8.65 19.91
N ALA A 95 4.12 -7.55 20.56
CA ALA A 95 4.40 -6.31 19.87
C ALA A 95 5.66 -6.48 19.00
N CYS A 96 5.55 -6.12 17.71
CA CYS A 96 6.58 -6.26 16.68
C CYS A 96 7.98 -5.90 17.18
N THR A 97 8.85 -6.89 17.41
CA THR A 97 10.14 -6.66 18.09
C THR A 97 11.25 -6.20 17.16
N ARG A 98 11.17 -6.46 15.84
CA ARG A 98 12.18 -6.03 14.85
C ARG A 98 11.59 -5.75 13.47
N PHE A 99 11.67 -4.51 13.03
CA PHE A 99 11.54 -4.14 11.63
C PHE A 99 12.91 -4.23 10.96
N ARG A 100 13.04 -5.02 9.90
CA ARG A 100 14.21 -4.98 9.01
C ARG A 100 13.72 -4.50 7.66
N ASP A 101 14.12 -3.29 7.29
CA ASP A 101 13.90 -2.80 5.95
C ASP A 101 14.76 -3.63 4.97
N GLN A 102 14.10 -4.32 4.04
CA GLN A 102 14.76 -5.12 3.00
C GLN A 102 15.02 -4.30 1.72
N ARG A 103 14.68 -3.00 1.68
CA ARG A 103 14.96 -2.13 0.53
C ARG A 103 16.42 -1.64 0.44
N SER A 104 17.27 -1.97 1.40
CA SER A 104 18.68 -1.52 1.48
C SER A 104 19.71 -2.47 0.82
N THR A 105 19.38 -3.11 -0.30
CA THR A 105 20.39 -3.81 -1.13
C THR A 105 20.24 -3.40 -2.58
N LEU A 106 20.85 -2.26 -2.92
CA LEU A 106 21.45 -1.95 -4.22
C LEU A 106 22.84 -1.39 -3.96
#